data_AF-A0A6J6I185-F1
#
_entry.id   AF-A0A6J6I185-F1
#
_cell.length_a   1.000
_cell.length_b   1.000
_cell.length_c   1.000
_cell.angle_alpha   90.00
_cell.angle_beta   90.00
_cell.angle_gamma   90.00
#
_symmetry.space_group_name_H-M   'P 1'
#
loop_
_entity.id
_entity.type
_entity.pdbx_description
1 polymer ?
#
loop_
_entity_poly.entity_id
_entity_poly.type
_entity_poly.pdbx_seq_one_letter_code
_entity_poly.pdbx_strand_id
1 'polypeptide(L)'
;MEPTQPPPPPAPPMPPTPPPTGSGFSGQPPQPPRRKRHVGLIITAIVLTVAILGGATVGIVAFTHSSSSSASKGEIFLEEASSLGDNPFGTLPGPAVAVSSTSTTTNLSTTTGGVVSSGQTLNAGTRGLYGGSLDSGRCDPEAQIAYLNQNRSIADAFVTALNRDQTLHWSGGNKVSRDQLPAYIRELTSVTLVRDTRVTNHGYRNGRATDIQSVLQAGTAVMVDRYGVPRVKCNCGNPLTPPVAVTVAPVYTGPQWPTFNPTNIVVVNQTTVVIDVFVITNLSGPGYIDRTAGATGVDTPGPPPVVGPNGQTLGTGDVQITLQWTGDCDLDLHVTDPSGAQISYGSPTSPTGGALDIDDIPNSGATGNHIENVFWAAGTAPRGAYQVYANGYGTQTSSMCPYTLGAFVSGHRVAGSNGQLSQDQNSPVAAFTF
;
A
#
# COMPACT_ATOMS: atom_id res chain seq x y z
N MET A 1 22.95 57.04 3.67
CA MET A 1 21.68 57.06 2.92
C MET A 1 20.79 56.04 3.58
N GLU A 2 19.80 56.52 4.31
CA GLU A 2 18.87 55.70 5.10
C GLU A 2 17.73 55.23 4.18
N PRO A 3 17.38 53.93 4.14
CA PRO A 3 16.32 53.45 3.26
C PRO A 3 14.94 53.71 3.90
N THR A 4 14.17 54.57 3.25
CA THR A 4 12.77 54.89 3.58
C THR A 4 11.85 53.69 3.36
N GLN A 5 11.07 53.33 4.38
CA GLN A 5 10.08 52.26 4.37
C GLN A 5 8.84 52.64 3.53
N PRO A 6 8.27 51.72 2.71
CA PRO A 6 7.07 51.99 1.92
C PRO A 6 5.79 52.03 2.78
N PRO A 7 4.75 52.78 2.36
CA PRO A 7 3.51 52.94 3.12
C PRO A 7 2.64 51.67 3.10
N PRO A 8 1.80 51.47 4.14
CA PRO A 8 0.92 50.31 4.24
C PRO A 8 -0.25 50.34 3.24
N PRO A 9 -0.78 49.16 2.87
CA PRO A 9 -1.88 49.04 1.90
C PRO A 9 -3.23 49.51 2.47
N PRO A 10 -4.18 49.93 1.59
CA PRO A 10 -5.49 50.40 2.01
C PRO A 10 -6.41 49.28 2.54
N ALA A 11 -7.27 49.63 3.48
CA ALA A 11 -8.23 48.73 4.11
C ALA A 11 -9.35 48.26 3.15
N PRO A 12 -9.88 47.03 3.32
CA PRO A 12 -10.95 46.50 2.48
C PRO A 12 -12.32 47.17 2.75
N PRO A 13 -13.21 47.21 1.73
CA PRO A 13 -14.53 47.85 1.85
C PRO A 13 -15.50 47.04 2.71
N MET A 14 -16.35 47.75 3.47
CA MET A 14 -17.41 47.16 4.30
C MET A 14 -18.54 46.53 3.45
N PRO A 15 -19.20 45.47 3.96
CA PRO A 15 -20.36 44.88 3.29
C PRO A 15 -21.62 45.77 3.37
N PRO A 16 -22.53 45.71 2.38
CA PRO A 16 -23.73 46.52 2.35
C PRO A 16 -24.77 46.06 3.39
N THR A 17 -25.47 47.03 3.98
CA THR A 17 -26.60 46.86 4.90
C THR A 17 -27.86 46.36 4.16
N PRO A 18 -28.69 45.50 4.79
CA PRO A 18 -29.96 45.06 4.22
C PRO A 18 -31.03 46.16 4.28
N PRO A 19 -31.98 46.22 3.32
CA PRO A 19 -33.04 47.21 3.29
C PRO A 19 -34.15 46.91 4.32
N PRO A 20 -34.93 47.95 4.74
CA PRO A 20 -35.92 47.82 5.79
C PRO A 20 -37.24 47.19 5.30
N THR A 21 -37.89 46.48 6.22
CA THR A 21 -39.21 45.87 6.10
C THR A 21 -40.32 46.93 6.07
N GLY A 22 -41.03 47.01 4.94
CA GLY A 22 -42.24 47.81 4.78
C GLY A 22 -43.48 46.93 4.68
N SER A 23 -44.46 47.18 5.55
CA SER A 23 -45.78 46.57 5.62
C SER A 23 -46.80 47.42 4.85
N GLY A 24 -47.79 46.80 4.21
CA GLY A 24 -49.04 47.50 3.86
C GLY A 24 -49.81 47.08 2.60
N PHE A 25 -50.80 46.20 2.81
CA PHE A 25 -52.17 46.21 2.25
C PHE A 25 -52.52 45.81 0.79
N SER A 26 -53.38 44.77 0.75
CA SER A 26 -54.64 44.62 -0.01
C SER A 26 -54.63 44.06 -1.45
N GLY A 27 -55.36 42.94 -1.63
CA GLY A 27 -55.93 42.51 -2.92
C GLY A 27 -55.85 41.00 -3.22
N GLN A 28 -56.87 40.24 -2.85
CA GLN A 28 -57.21 38.88 -3.35
C GLN A 28 -58.59 38.97 -4.03
N PRO A 29 -58.93 38.31 -5.18
CA PRO A 29 -59.17 36.84 -5.32
C PRO A 29 -58.98 36.26 -6.77
N PRO A 30 -59.35 35.00 -7.11
CA PRO A 30 -59.75 33.81 -6.32
C PRO A 30 -58.93 32.51 -6.64
N GLN A 31 -59.03 31.50 -5.76
CA GLN A 31 -58.57 30.11 -5.97
C GLN A 31 -59.68 29.19 -6.52
N PRO A 32 -59.35 28.18 -7.35
CA PRO A 32 -60.22 27.01 -7.61
C PRO A 32 -60.06 25.89 -6.55
N PRO A 33 -61.02 24.96 -6.43
CA PRO A 33 -61.37 24.33 -5.14
C PRO A 33 -60.58 23.08 -4.78
N ARG A 34 -60.33 22.92 -3.46
CA ARG A 34 -59.91 21.66 -2.82
C ARG A 34 -61.10 20.70 -2.65
N ARG A 35 -61.00 19.49 -3.18
CA ARG A 35 -61.89 18.35 -2.82
C ARG A 35 -61.30 17.52 -1.68
N LYS A 36 -62.20 17.07 -0.80
CA LYS A 36 -61.95 16.31 0.44
C LYS A 36 -61.60 14.85 0.19
N ARG A 37 -60.95 14.29 1.21
CA ARG A 37 -60.48 12.91 1.43
C ARG A 37 -61.54 11.84 1.19
N HIS A 38 -61.11 10.68 0.69
CA HIS A 38 -61.69 9.39 1.07
C HIS A 38 -60.59 8.39 1.45
N VAL A 39 -60.82 7.79 2.61
CA VAL A 39 -60.16 6.63 3.21
C VAL A 39 -60.42 5.40 2.35
N GLY A 40 -59.44 4.52 2.17
CA GLY A 40 -59.62 3.23 1.48
C GLY A 40 -58.40 2.33 1.61
N LEU A 41 -58.42 1.50 2.65
CA LEU A 41 -57.50 0.38 2.91
C LEU A 41 -58.07 -0.85 2.20
N ILE A 42 -57.37 -1.43 1.21
CA ILE A 42 -57.61 -2.81 0.75
C ILE A 42 -56.27 -3.49 0.40
N ILE A 43 -56.12 -4.65 1.01
CA ILE A 43 -55.02 -5.61 0.99
C ILE A 43 -55.27 -6.65 -0.13
N THR A 44 -54.18 -7.08 -0.79
CA THR A 44 -53.94 -8.36 -1.52
C THR A 44 -54.71 -8.76 -2.79
N ALA A 45 -53.93 -9.16 -3.81
CA ALA A 45 -54.14 -10.33 -4.67
C ALA A 45 -52.74 -10.89 -5.05
N ILE A 46 -52.29 -11.96 -4.39
CA ILE A 46 -52.27 -13.37 -4.86
C ILE A 46 -51.49 -13.57 -6.16
N VAL A 47 -50.25 -14.08 -6.05
CA VAL A 47 -49.64 -14.92 -7.10
C VAL A 47 -49.28 -16.26 -6.46
N LEU A 48 -49.77 -17.30 -7.13
CA LEU A 48 -49.83 -18.69 -6.74
C LEU A 48 -48.46 -19.34 -6.49
N THR A 49 -48.49 -20.18 -5.47
CA THR A 49 -47.53 -21.22 -5.10
C THR A 49 -47.27 -22.22 -6.24
N VAL A 50 -45.99 -22.45 -6.55
CA VAL A 50 -45.48 -23.79 -6.90
C VAL A 50 -44.42 -24.12 -5.86
N ALA A 51 -44.72 -25.12 -5.04
CA ALA A 51 -43.79 -25.70 -4.09
C ALA A 51 -43.18 -26.98 -4.67
N ILE A 52 -42.06 -27.39 -4.05
CA ILE A 52 -41.50 -28.77 -3.97
C ILE A 52 -40.33 -29.06 -4.96
N LEU A 53 -39.09 -28.71 -4.60
CA LEU A 53 -38.11 -29.59 -3.91
C LEU A 53 -36.65 -29.08 -4.03
N GLY A 54 -36.00 -28.91 -2.87
CA GLY A 54 -34.57 -29.19 -2.66
C GLY A 54 -33.53 -28.29 -3.31
N GLY A 55 -32.85 -27.46 -2.51
CA GLY A 55 -31.53 -26.92 -2.86
C GLY A 55 -31.29 -25.51 -2.37
N ALA A 56 -30.40 -25.38 -1.39
CA ALA A 56 -29.59 -24.20 -1.05
C ALA A 56 -30.13 -22.82 -1.49
N THR A 57 -30.85 -22.13 -0.61
CA THR A 57 -31.08 -20.70 -0.77
C THR A 57 -29.81 -19.94 -0.39
N VAL A 58 -29.00 -19.61 -1.40
CA VAL A 58 -28.06 -18.49 -1.34
C VAL A 58 -28.89 -17.24 -1.09
N GLY A 59 -28.76 -16.67 0.11
CA GLY A 59 -29.38 -15.39 0.46
C GLY A 59 -28.72 -14.26 -0.32
N ILE A 60 -29.25 -13.95 -1.51
CA ILE A 60 -28.95 -12.70 -2.19
C ILE A 60 -29.65 -11.59 -1.38
N VAL A 61 -28.93 -11.00 -0.43
CA VAL A 61 -29.34 -9.74 0.19
C VAL A 61 -29.09 -8.63 -0.84
N ALA A 62 -30.11 -8.33 -1.63
CA ALA A 62 -30.13 -7.15 -2.48
C ALA A 62 -30.29 -5.90 -1.58
N PHE A 63 -29.17 -5.29 -1.20
CA PHE A 63 -29.18 -3.99 -0.54
C PHE A 63 -29.61 -2.91 -1.55
N THR A 64 -30.89 -2.58 -1.55
CA THR A 64 -31.40 -1.38 -2.22
C THR A 64 -31.19 -0.17 -1.31
N HIS A 65 -29.97 0.35 -1.23
CA HIS A 65 -29.72 1.65 -0.60
C HIS A 65 -30.21 2.79 -1.50
N SER A 66 -31.50 3.07 -1.36
CA SER A 66 -32.12 4.27 -1.87
C SER A 66 -31.81 5.44 -0.95
N SER A 67 -31.50 6.57 -1.58
CA SER A 67 -31.38 7.93 -1.06
C SER A 67 -30.07 8.35 -0.38
N SER A 68 -29.54 9.42 -0.95
CA SER A 68 -28.56 10.37 -0.44
C SER A 68 -28.65 10.62 1.06
N SER A 69 -27.61 10.24 1.79
CA SER A 69 -27.22 10.91 3.03
C SER A 69 -25.71 11.02 3.04
N SER A 70 -25.21 12.21 3.33
CA SER A 70 -23.82 12.46 3.69
C SER A 70 -23.33 11.31 4.57
N ALA A 71 -22.22 10.65 4.21
CA ALA A 71 -21.56 9.71 5.10
C ALA A 71 -21.54 10.34 6.49
N SER A 72 -22.10 9.64 7.48
CA SER A 72 -22.12 10.19 8.83
C SER A 72 -20.67 10.46 9.24
N LYS A 73 -20.38 11.60 9.88
CA LYS A 73 -19.00 11.94 10.25
C LYS A 73 -18.40 10.75 11.02
N GLY A 74 -17.38 10.10 10.47
CA GLY A 74 -16.74 8.94 11.08
C GLY A 74 -17.15 7.56 10.54
N GLU A 75 -18.10 7.45 9.62
CA GLU A 75 -18.44 6.16 9.00
C GLU A 75 -17.30 5.66 8.10
N ILE A 76 -16.95 4.38 8.26
CA ILE A 76 -15.94 3.68 7.48
C ILE A 76 -16.51 2.34 7.02
N PHE A 77 -16.56 2.10 5.71
CA PHE A 77 -17.08 0.88 5.12
C PHE A 77 -16.04 -0.24 5.16
N LEU A 78 -16.47 -1.45 5.50
CA LEU A 78 -15.67 -2.65 5.42
C LEU A 78 -15.90 -3.33 4.06
N GLU A 79 -14.84 -3.49 3.28
CA GLU A 79 -14.89 -4.10 1.97
C GLU A 79 -14.10 -5.41 1.95
N GLU A 80 -14.81 -6.53 1.84
CA GLU A 80 -14.19 -7.85 1.68
C GLU A 80 -13.34 -7.92 0.41
N ALA A 81 -12.33 -8.79 0.41
CA ALA A 81 -11.31 -8.87 -0.63
C ALA A 81 -11.88 -9.15 -2.04
N SER A 82 -12.98 -9.90 -2.13
CA SER A 82 -13.70 -10.20 -3.38
C SER A 82 -14.81 -9.22 -3.71
N SER A 83 -15.19 -8.36 -2.77
CA SER A 83 -16.27 -7.39 -2.99
C SER A 83 -15.85 -6.36 -4.03
N LEU A 84 -16.73 -6.08 -4.97
CA LEU A 84 -16.58 -4.95 -5.90
C LEU A 84 -16.84 -3.61 -5.21
N GLY A 85 -17.48 -3.63 -4.04
CA GLY A 85 -17.96 -2.44 -3.34
C GLY A 85 -19.17 -1.79 -4.02
N ASP A 86 -19.54 -0.61 -3.53
CA ASP A 86 -20.71 0.13 -4.02
C ASP A 86 -20.39 0.92 -5.30
N ASN A 87 -21.24 0.75 -6.33
CA ASN A 87 -21.16 1.43 -7.63
C ASN A 87 -19.74 1.31 -8.25
N PRO A 88 -19.27 0.12 -8.61
CA PRO A 88 -17.91 -0.05 -9.11
C PRO A 88 -17.70 0.71 -10.43
N PHE A 89 -16.47 1.17 -10.67
CA PHE A 89 -16.07 1.80 -11.93
C PHE A 89 -16.24 0.84 -13.11
N GLY A 90 -15.99 -0.46 -12.90
CA GLY A 90 -16.26 -1.52 -13.84
C GLY A 90 -16.19 -2.91 -13.21
N THR A 91 -16.25 -3.95 -14.04
CA THR A 91 -16.01 -5.34 -13.63
C THR A 91 -14.79 -5.81 -14.40
N LEU A 92 -13.65 -5.87 -13.73
CA LEU A 92 -12.38 -6.25 -14.35
C LEU A 92 -11.94 -7.63 -13.85
N PRO A 93 -11.21 -8.41 -14.67
CA PRO A 93 -10.58 -9.62 -14.20
C PRO A 93 -9.61 -9.28 -13.07
N GLY A 94 -9.85 -9.86 -11.89
CA GLY A 94 -8.99 -9.70 -10.72
C GLY A 94 -9.44 -10.70 -9.66
N PRO A 95 -8.80 -11.86 -9.53
CA PRO A 95 -9.20 -12.84 -8.53
C PRO A 95 -8.89 -12.30 -7.14
N ALA A 96 -9.86 -12.39 -6.24
CA ALA A 96 -9.59 -12.28 -4.81
C ALA A 96 -8.84 -13.51 -4.35
N VAL A 97 -7.81 -13.33 -3.53
CA VAL A 97 -7.06 -14.43 -2.94
C VAL A 97 -7.26 -14.42 -1.45
N ALA A 98 -7.61 -15.58 -0.89
CA ALA A 98 -7.55 -15.78 0.55
C ALA A 98 -6.10 -15.68 1.00
N VAL A 99 -5.77 -14.65 1.77
CA VAL A 99 -4.49 -14.59 2.47
C VAL A 99 -4.63 -15.49 3.70
N SER A 100 -3.94 -16.63 3.70
CA SER A 100 -3.77 -17.40 4.92
C SER A 100 -2.95 -16.55 5.89
N SER A 101 -3.58 -16.16 7.00
CA SER A 101 -2.91 -15.49 8.11
C SER A 101 -2.02 -16.48 8.86
N THR A 102 -0.96 -16.96 8.22
CA THR A 102 0.17 -17.58 8.92
C THR A 102 1.08 -16.44 9.35
N SER A 103 0.75 -15.86 10.49
CA SER A 103 1.50 -14.81 11.14
C SER A 103 2.97 -15.21 11.32
N THR A 104 3.87 -14.63 10.54
CA THR A 104 5.17 -14.26 11.10
C THR A 104 4.97 -12.88 11.70
N THR A 105 4.78 -12.86 13.02
CA THR A 105 4.74 -11.63 13.81
C THR A 105 6.11 -10.96 13.73
N THR A 106 6.33 -10.11 12.73
CA THR A 106 7.39 -9.10 12.79
C THR A 106 6.94 -8.05 13.80
N ASN A 107 7.42 -8.18 15.04
CA ASN A 107 7.38 -7.09 16.02
C ASN A 107 8.24 -5.96 15.47
N LEU A 108 7.60 -4.93 14.91
CA LEU A 108 8.28 -3.69 14.58
C LEU A 108 8.35 -2.85 15.86
N SER A 109 9.57 -2.60 16.36
CA SER A 109 9.83 -1.79 17.55
C SER A 109 9.14 -0.44 17.48
N THR A 110 8.34 -0.15 18.50
CA THR A 110 7.63 1.10 18.72
C THR A 110 8.55 2.14 19.36
N THR A 111 8.87 3.23 18.66
CA THR A 111 9.33 4.47 19.30
C THR A 111 8.13 5.28 19.78
N THR A 112 8.27 5.78 21.01
CA THR A 112 7.25 6.33 21.90
C THR A 112 6.64 7.67 21.43
N GLY A 113 5.31 7.80 21.58
CA GLY A 113 4.65 9.07 21.96
C GLY A 113 3.71 9.73 20.93
N GLY A 114 2.39 9.53 21.08
CA GLY A 114 1.38 10.44 20.53
C GLY A 114 0.08 9.79 20.05
N VAL A 115 -1.05 10.20 20.66
CA VAL A 115 -2.47 10.08 20.28
C VAL A 115 -2.89 8.85 19.45
N VAL A 116 -3.75 8.01 20.03
CA VAL A 116 -4.36 6.82 19.39
C VAL A 116 -5.18 7.23 18.15
N SER A 117 -4.58 7.14 16.96
CA SER A 117 -5.33 6.88 15.73
C SER A 117 -5.73 5.41 15.74
N SER A 118 -6.99 5.12 15.43
CA SER A 118 -7.45 3.75 15.16
C SER A 118 -6.74 3.21 13.90
N GLY A 119 -5.60 2.55 14.10
CA GLY A 119 -4.80 1.91 13.05
C GLY A 119 -3.29 2.21 13.16
N GLN A 120 -2.46 1.30 12.66
CA GLN A 120 -1.02 1.46 12.53
C GLN A 120 -0.68 2.26 11.26
N THR A 121 0.15 3.30 11.37
CA THR A 121 0.68 3.99 10.18
C THR A 121 2.02 3.38 9.80
N LEU A 122 2.14 2.87 8.56
CA LEU A 122 3.35 2.25 8.06
C LEU A 122 3.89 3.03 6.85
N ASN A 123 5.22 3.19 6.78
CA ASN A 123 5.87 3.78 5.61
C ASN A 123 5.71 2.85 4.40
N ALA A 124 5.39 3.41 3.24
CA ALA A 124 5.14 2.68 2.00
C ALA A 124 6.32 1.83 1.48
N GLY A 125 7.56 2.15 1.89
CA GLY A 125 8.76 1.36 1.60
C GLY A 125 9.00 0.18 2.55
N THR A 126 8.16 -0.01 3.57
CA THR A 126 8.33 -1.10 4.55
C THR A 126 8.29 -2.46 3.85
N ARG A 127 9.31 -3.29 4.09
CA ARG A 127 9.38 -4.67 3.57
C ARG A 127 8.18 -5.46 4.06
N GLY A 128 7.56 -6.22 3.16
CA GLY A 128 6.42 -7.08 3.48
C GLY A 128 5.11 -6.33 3.78
N LEU A 129 5.06 -5.00 3.60
CA LEU A 129 3.81 -4.24 3.68
C LEU A 129 2.76 -4.77 2.70
N TYR A 130 3.23 -5.21 1.54
CA TYR A 130 2.45 -5.86 0.50
C TYR A 130 2.87 -7.31 0.32
N GLY A 131 2.07 -8.07 -0.41
CA GLY A 131 2.36 -9.46 -0.79
C GLY A 131 2.21 -9.69 -2.29
N GLY A 132 2.72 -10.84 -2.74
CA GLY A 132 2.61 -11.31 -4.11
C GLY A 132 3.06 -12.76 -4.25
N SER A 133 2.95 -13.30 -5.45
CA SER A 133 3.53 -14.60 -5.83
C SER A 133 4.29 -14.44 -7.15
N LEU A 134 5.37 -15.19 -7.32
CA LEU A 134 6.25 -15.16 -8.49
C LEU A 134 5.53 -15.30 -9.84
N ASP A 135 4.39 -16.02 -9.87
CA ASP A 135 3.72 -16.40 -11.12
C ASP A 135 2.45 -15.60 -11.44
N SER A 136 2.18 -14.45 -10.80
CA SER A 136 1.02 -13.62 -11.22
C SER A 136 0.94 -12.24 -10.56
N GLY A 137 1.05 -11.18 -11.37
CA GLY A 137 0.30 -9.95 -11.12
C GLY A 137 -1.19 -10.29 -11.02
N ARG A 138 -1.84 -9.90 -9.92
CA ARG A 138 -3.27 -10.17 -9.69
C ARG A 138 -4.17 -9.17 -10.41
N CYS A 139 -3.59 -8.03 -10.78
CA CYS A 139 -4.24 -6.97 -11.52
C CYS A 139 -3.97 -7.12 -13.01
N ASP A 140 -4.97 -6.85 -13.84
CA ASP A 140 -4.81 -6.74 -15.30
C ASP A 140 -4.80 -5.25 -15.71
N PRO A 141 -3.61 -4.62 -15.79
CA PRO A 141 -3.49 -3.20 -16.16
C PRO A 141 -3.99 -2.94 -17.59
N GLU A 142 -3.81 -3.87 -18.52
CA GLU A 142 -4.23 -3.68 -19.91
C GLU A 142 -5.75 -3.76 -20.04
N ALA A 143 -6.42 -4.64 -19.27
CA ALA A 143 -7.87 -4.64 -19.18
C ALA A 143 -8.42 -3.33 -18.58
N GLN A 144 -7.77 -2.80 -17.52
CA GLN A 144 -8.12 -1.49 -16.96
C GLN A 144 -7.99 -0.39 -18.00
N ILE A 145 -6.87 -0.35 -18.73
CA ILE A 145 -6.59 0.64 -19.77
C ILE A 145 -7.63 0.54 -20.90
N ALA A 146 -7.90 -0.67 -21.37
CA ALA A 146 -8.90 -0.92 -22.41
C ALA A 146 -10.29 -0.45 -21.97
N TYR A 147 -10.67 -0.74 -20.72
CA TYR A 147 -11.96 -0.32 -20.17
C TYR A 147 -12.09 1.22 -20.09
N LEU A 148 -11.08 1.91 -19.55
CA LEU A 148 -11.10 3.37 -19.46
C LEU A 148 -11.09 4.03 -20.85
N ASN A 149 -10.35 3.47 -21.82
CA ASN A 149 -10.33 3.98 -23.20
C ASN A 149 -11.69 3.87 -23.89
N GLN A 150 -12.44 2.80 -23.60
CA GLN A 150 -13.78 2.59 -24.16
C GLN A 150 -14.85 3.44 -23.45
N ASN A 151 -14.61 3.88 -22.21
CA ASN A 151 -15.60 4.55 -21.37
C ASN A 151 -15.13 5.95 -20.94
N ARG A 152 -15.29 6.95 -21.82
CA ARG A 152 -14.77 8.32 -21.60
C ARG A 152 -15.24 8.98 -20.30
N SER A 153 -16.53 8.92 -19.98
CA SER A 153 -17.06 9.53 -18.76
C SER A 153 -16.52 8.87 -17.48
N ILE A 154 -16.28 7.56 -17.53
CA ILE A 154 -15.66 6.82 -16.44
C ILE A 154 -14.18 7.22 -16.31
N ALA A 155 -13.46 7.33 -17.43
CA ALA A 155 -12.08 7.81 -17.43
C ALA A 155 -11.95 9.25 -16.88
N ASP A 156 -12.87 10.15 -17.24
CA ASP A 156 -12.88 11.51 -16.71
C ASP A 156 -13.17 11.54 -15.20
N ALA A 157 -14.08 10.69 -14.72
CA ALA A 157 -14.34 10.52 -13.28
C ALA A 157 -13.13 9.92 -12.55
N PHE A 158 -12.42 8.98 -13.18
CA PHE A 158 -11.25 8.32 -12.63
C PHE A 158 -10.11 9.32 -12.43
N VAL A 159 -9.82 10.11 -13.47
CA VAL A 159 -8.87 11.22 -13.41
C VAL A 159 -9.27 12.25 -12.36
N THR A 160 -10.56 12.60 -12.29
CA THR A 160 -11.06 13.55 -11.30
C THR A 160 -10.83 13.06 -9.87
N ALA A 161 -11.06 11.77 -9.60
CA ALA A 161 -10.80 11.17 -8.28
C ALA A 161 -9.32 11.23 -7.91
N LEU A 162 -8.43 10.73 -8.78
CA LEU A 162 -6.99 10.72 -8.51
C LEU A 162 -6.42 12.12 -8.28
N ASN A 163 -6.81 13.10 -9.11
CA ASN A 163 -6.31 14.47 -9.02
C ASN A 163 -6.84 15.26 -7.80
N ARG A 164 -7.74 14.69 -6.98
CA ARG A 164 -8.08 15.25 -5.66
C ARG A 164 -6.96 15.04 -4.66
N ASP A 165 -6.18 13.97 -4.82
CA ASP A 165 -5.01 13.74 -3.99
C ASP A 165 -3.88 14.71 -4.36
N GLN A 166 -3.51 15.56 -3.41
CA GLN A 166 -2.44 16.53 -3.59
C GLN A 166 -1.05 15.89 -3.50
N THR A 167 -0.94 14.66 -2.98
CA THR A 167 0.34 13.94 -2.89
C THR A 167 0.56 12.98 -4.06
N LEU A 168 -0.35 12.95 -5.04
CA LEU A 168 -0.20 12.18 -6.25
C LEU A 168 1.08 12.60 -6.98
N HIS A 169 1.96 11.63 -7.22
CA HIS A 169 3.17 11.78 -8.01
C HIS A 169 3.37 10.55 -8.88
N TRP A 170 3.75 10.78 -10.14
CA TRP A 170 4.09 9.75 -11.12
C TRP A 170 5.08 10.32 -12.14
N SER A 171 5.62 9.51 -13.05
CA SER A 171 6.64 9.95 -14.01
C SER A 171 6.23 11.15 -14.88
N GLY A 172 4.94 11.35 -15.12
CA GLY A 172 4.40 12.49 -15.88
C GLY A 172 3.98 13.71 -15.05
N GLY A 173 4.24 13.75 -13.74
CA GLY A 173 4.00 14.92 -12.88
C GLY A 173 3.17 14.62 -11.63
N ASN A 174 2.39 15.60 -11.17
CA ASN A 174 1.56 15.50 -9.95
C ASN A 174 0.05 15.45 -10.23
N LYS A 175 -0.32 15.33 -11.50
CA LYS A 175 -1.70 15.15 -11.98
C LYS A 175 -1.67 14.21 -13.17
N VAL A 176 -2.77 13.50 -13.40
CA VAL A 176 -2.96 12.62 -14.56
C VAL A 176 -4.03 13.24 -15.46
N SER A 177 -3.81 13.27 -16.77
CA SER A 177 -4.85 13.56 -17.76
C SER A 177 -5.37 12.27 -18.40
N ARG A 178 -6.51 12.35 -19.11
CA ARG A 178 -7.13 11.16 -19.72
C ARG A 178 -6.21 10.46 -20.73
N ASP A 179 -5.52 11.23 -21.55
CA ASP A 179 -4.56 10.73 -22.55
C ASP A 179 -3.31 10.11 -21.91
N GLN A 180 -3.03 10.45 -20.64
CA GLN A 180 -1.92 9.89 -19.86
C GLN A 180 -2.30 8.60 -19.10
N LEU A 181 -3.57 8.24 -19.00
CA LEU A 181 -4.02 7.05 -18.25
C LEU A 181 -3.28 5.75 -18.63
N PRO A 182 -3.04 5.45 -19.92
CA PRO A 182 -2.28 4.25 -20.29
C PRO A 182 -0.84 4.24 -19.75
N ALA A 183 -0.17 5.38 -19.74
CA ALA A 183 1.20 5.49 -19.22
C ALA A 183 1.21 5.41 -17.70
N TYR A 184 0.31 6.14 -17.05
CA TYR A 184 0.16 6.13 -15.59
C TYR A 184 -0.13 4.73 -15.04
N ILE A 185 -1.10 4.01 -15.62
CA ILE A 185 -1.49 2.67 -15.13
C ILE A 185 -0.35 1.65 -15.30
N ARG A 186 0.42 1.73 -16.38
CA ARG A 186 1.57 0.83 -16.61
C ARG A 186 2.71 1.05 -15.62
N GLU A 187 2.82 2.24 -15.04
CA GLU A 187 3.82 2.57 -14.01
C GLU A 187 3.44 2.07 -12.61
N LEU A 188 2.13 1.94 -12.31
CA LEU A 188 1.69 1.37 -11.04
C LEU A 188 2.18 -0.07 -10.90
N THR A 189 2.29 -0.61 -9.70
CA THR A 189 2.79 -1.98 -9.44
C THR A 189 1.67 -2.85 -8.88
N SER A 190 1.38 -3.99 -9.50
CA SER A 190 0.40 -4.95 -8.97
C SER A 190 0.91 -5.59 -7.68
N VAL A 191 0.13 -5.53 -6.61
CA VAL A 191 0.42 -6.17 -5.32
C VAL A 191 -0.86 -6.64 -4.62
N THR A 192 -0.72 -7.43 -3.57
CA THR A 192 -1.81 -7.88 -2.70
C THR A 192 -1.65 -7.25 -1.32
N LEU A 193 -2.73 -6.73 -0.74
CA LEU A 193 -2.72 -6.28 0.65
C LEU A 193 -2.58 -7.48 1.59
N VAL A 194 -1.62 -7.48 2.50
CA VAL A 194 -1.48 -8.54 3.52
C VAL A 194 -2.06 -8.15 4.88
N ARG A 195 -2.57 -6.92 4.99
CA ARG A 195 -3.21 -6.36 6.17
C ARG A 195 -4.43 -5.56 5.76
N ASP A 196 -5.42 -5.49 6.64
CA ASP A 196 -6.60 -4.65 6.45
C ASP A 196 -6.15 -3.20 6.31
N THR A 197 -6.43 -2.56 5.17
CA THR A 197 -5.81 -1.27 4.80
C THR A 197 -6.86 -0.20 4.58
N ARG A 198 -6.65 0.97 5.20
CA ARG A 198 -7.54 2.12 5.07
C ARG A 198 -7.24 2.90 3.79
N VAL A 199 -8.27 3.24 3.04
CA VAL A 199 -8.21 4.03 1.81
C VAL A 199 -9.43 4.95 1.69
N THR A 200 -9.35 5.94 0.81
CA THR A 200 -10.55 6.48 0.18
C THR A 200 -10.76 5.71 -1.13
N ASN A 201 -11.79 4.87 -1.18
CA ASN A 201 -12.24 4.20 -2.39
C ASN A 201 -13.22 5.11 -3.13
N HIS A 202 -13.26 5.03 -4.46
CA HIS A 202 -14.12 5.88 -5.28
C HIS A 202 -15.06 5.02 -6.11
N GLY A 203 -16.35 5.09 -5.85
CA GLY A 203 -17.40 4.53 -6.71
C GLY A 203 -17.76 5.47 -7.87
N TYR A 204 -18.47 4.98 -8.88
CA TYR A 204 -18.93 5.76 -10.03
C TYR A 204 -20.45 5.83 -10.06
N ARG A 205 -21.01 7.03 -9.89
CA ARG A 205 -22.46 7.28 -9.94
C ARG A 205 -22.76 8.57 -10.68
N ASN A 206 -23.72 8.53 -11.60
CA ASN A 206 -24.21 9.70 -12.35
C ASN A 206 -23.07 10.50 -13.04
N GLY A 207 -22.10 9.81 -13.65
CA GLY A 207 -21.00 10.46 -14.36
C GLY A 207 -19.87 11.00 -13.48
N ARG A 208 -19.86 10.69 -12.18
CA ARG A 208 -18.90 11.25 -11.22
C ARG A 208 -18.36 10.18 -10.28
N ALA A 209 -17.14 10.42 -9.80
CA ALA A 209 -16.56 9.69 -8.68
C ALA A 209 -17.22 10.09 -7.36
N THR A 210 -17.52 9.11 -6.52
CA THR A 210 -18.08 9.28 -5.18
C THR A 210 -17.12 8.72 -4.14
N ASP A 211 -16.79 9.52 -3.13
CA ASP A 211 -15.85 9.14 -2.09
C ASP A 211 -16.49 8.15 -1.11
N ILE A 212 -15.78 7.08 -0.79
CA ILE A 212 -16.15 6.06 0.18
C ILE A 212 -14.93 5.87 1.10
N GLN A 213 -15.07 6.19 2.38
CA GLN A 213 -14.03 5.89 3.37
C GLN A 213 -14.08 4.40 3.66
N SER A 214 -13.01 3.67 3.35
CA SER A 214 -13.04 2.21 3.36
C SER A 214 -11.86 1.60 4.11
N VAL A 215 -12.10 0.42 4.68
CA VAL A 215 -11.05 -0.56 5.00
C VAL A 215 -11.18 -1.69 3.99
N LEU A 216 -10.14 -1.88 3.18
CA LEU A 216 -10.02 -3.04 2.29
C LEU A 216 -9.46 -4.21 3.09
N GLN A 217 -10.12 -5.35 3.06
CA GLN A 217 -9.65 -6.58 3.70
C GLN A 217 -8.29 -7.02 3.15
N ALA A 218 -7.44 -7.59 4.01
CA ALA A 218 -6.28 -8.36 3.58
C ALA A 218 -6.67 -9.40 2.51
N GLY A 219 -5.88 -9.52 1.45
CA GLY A 219 -6.15 -10.33 0.25
C GLY A 219 -6.71 -9.55 -0.93
N THR A 220 -7.07 -8.29 -0.74
CA THR A 220 -7.45 -7.41 -1.86
C THR A 220 -6.25 -7.13 -2.76
N ALA A 221 -6.40 -7.35 -4.07
CA ALA A 221 -5.42 -6.96 -5.07
C ALA A 221 -5.53 -5.47 -5.42
N VAL A 222 -4.40 -4.77 -5.43
CA VAL A 222 -4.31 -3.34 -5.75
C VAL A 222 -3.11 -3.04 -6.66
N MET A 223 -3.17 -1.93 -7.39
CA MET A 223 -1.99 -1.36 -8.05
C MET A 223 -1.51 -0.15 -7.22
N VAL A 224 -0.22 -0.13 -6.86
CA VAL A 224 0.42 0.93 -6.05
C VAL A 224 1.33 1.82 -6.90
N ASP A 225 1.45 3.10 -6.61
CA ASP A 225 2.42 3.96 -7.29
C ASP A 225 3.87 3.70 -6.83
N ARG A 226 4.86 4.35 -7.47
CA ARG A 226 6.29 4.22 -7.11
C ARG A 226 6.66 4.87 -5.77
N TYR A 227 5.71 5.47 -5.06
CA TYR A 227 5.87 5.90 -3.68
C TYR A 227 5.08 5.00 -2.71
N GLY A 228 4.62 3.85 -3.23
CA GLY A 228 3.95 2.76 -2.54
C GLY A 228 2.56 3.09 -2.02
N VAL A 229 1.85 4.05 -2.61
CA VAL A 229 0.45 4.34 -2.24
C VAL A 229 -0.50 3.52 -3.12
N PRO A 230 -1.53 2.82 -2.59
CA PRO A 230 -2.56 2.17 -3.41
C PRO A 230 -3.34 3.18 -4.26
N ARG A 231 -3.41 2.94 -5.58
CA ARG A 231 -4.04 3.82 -6.58
C ARG A 231 -5.21 3.20 -7.31
N VAL A 232 -5.28 1.88 -7.41
CA VAL A 232 -6.38 1.17 -8.06
C VAL A 232 -6.72 -0.09 -7.29
N LYS A 233 -8.01 -0.35 -7.04
CA LYS A 233 -8.51 -1.64 -6.57
C LYS A 233 -8.85 -2.52 -7.77
N CYS A 234 -8.20 -3.68 -7.89
CA CYS A 234 -8.09 -4.34 -9.19
C CYS A 234 -9.36 -5.04 -9.68
N ASN A 235 -10.19 -5.57 -8.78
CA ASN A 235 -11.41 -6.30 -9.17
C ASN A 235 -12.54 -5.38 -9.68
N CYS A 236 -12.61 -4.13 -9.20
CA CYS A 236 -13.62 -3.14 -9.60
C CYS A 236 -13.07 -1.98 -10.45
N GLY A 237 -11.75 -1.87 -10.57
CA GLY A 237 -11.08 -0.80 -11.30
C GLY A 237 -11.26 0.60 -10.70
N ASN A 238 -11.70 0.67 -9.43
CA ASN A 238 -11.90 1.92 -8.74
C ASN A 238 -10.56 2.63 -8.49
N PRO A 239 -10.47 3.94 -8.72
CA PRO A 239 -9.33 4.71 -8.25
C PRO A 239 -9.34 4.76 -6.72
N LEU A 240 -8.15 4.76 -6.14
CA LEU A 240 -7.92 4.85 -4.70
C LEU A 240 -7.10 6.11 -4.42
N THR A 241 -7.44 6.80 -3.34
CA THR A 241 -6.64 7.91 -2.80
C THR A 241 -6.37 7.67 -1.31
N PRO A 242 -5.42 8.39 -0.69
CA PRO A 242 -5.19 8.31 0.75
C PRO A 242 -6.48 8.49 1.56
N PRO A 243 -6.62 7.81 2.71
CA PRO A 243 -7.80 7.95 3.55
C PRO A 243 -7.87 9.34 4.17
N VAL A 244 -9.10 9.84 4.36
CA VAL A 244 -9.32 11.11 5.06
C VAL A 244 -9.33 10.86 6.56
N ALA A 245 -8.58 11.64 7.33
CA ALA A 245 -8.59 11.52 8.79
C ALA A 245 -10.02 11.74 9.35
N VAL A 246 -10.45 10.85 10.25
CA VAL A 246 -11.71 11.02 10.99
C VAL A 246 -11.39 11.65 12.34
N THR A 247 -12.16 12.67 12.72
CA THR A 247 -11.95 13.41 13.99
C THR A 247 -12.87 12.91 15.11
N VAL A 248 -13.64 11.87 14.85
CA VAL A 248 -14.58 11.24 15.79
C VAL A 248 -14.34 9.73 15.79
N ALA A 249 -14.83 9.04 16.82
CA ALA A 249 -14.75 7.59 16.89
C ALA A 249 -15.39 6.97 15.64
N PRO A 250 -14.65 6.14 14.86
CA PRO A 250 -15.18 5.59 13.63
C PRO A 250 -16.26 4.54 13.89
N VAL A 251 -17.26 4.52 13.01
CA VAL A 251 -18.27 3.47 12.94
C VAL A 251 -17.96 2.61 11.73
N TYR A 252 -17.69 1.33 11.97
CA TYR A 252 -17.41 0.38 10.90
C TYR A 252 -18.71 -0.26 10.40
N THR A 253 -19.02 -0.04 9.12
CA THR A 253 -20.27 -0.49 8.49
C THR A 253 -19.97 -1.55 7.44
N GLY A 254 -20.74 -2.66 7.44
CA GLY A 254 -20.64 -3.73 6.45
C GLY A 254 -20.26 -5.09 7.06
N PRO A 255 -20.09 -6.13 6.22
CA PRO A 255 -19.67 -7.46 6.67
C PRO A 255 -18.32 -7.41 7.39
N GLN A 256 -18.26 -8.01 8.57
CA GLN A 256 -17.02 -8.20 9.32
C GLN A 256 -16.51 -9.62 9.09
N TRP A 257 -15.29 -9.74 8.57
CA TRP A 257 -14.60 -11.02 8.49
C TRP A 257 -14.08 -11.45 9.87
N PRO A 258 -13.89 -12.76 10.13
CA PRO A 258 -13.49 -13.26 11.45
C PRO A 258 -12.20 -12.66 12.02
N THR A 259 -11.26 -12.24 11.16
CA THR A 259 -9.98 -11.65 11.56
C THR A 259 -10.00 -10.11 11.61
N PHE A 260 -11.15 -9.47 11.35
CA PHE A 260 -11.26 -8.02 11.39
C PHE A 260 -10.97 -7.51 12.81
N ASN A 261 -9.96 -6.64 12.92
CA ASN A 261 -9.64 -5.98 14.16
C ASN A 261 -9.26 -4.50 13.90
N PRO A 262 -10.03 -3.53 14.42
CA PRO A 262 -9.79 -2.12 14.16
C PRO A 262 -8.44 -1.60 14.70
N THR A 263 -7.78 -2.31 15.61
CA THR A 263 -6.43 -1.93 16.08
C THR A 263 -5.33 -2.30 15.09
N ASN A 264 -5.62 -3.21 14.15
CA ASN A 264 -4.65 -3.77 13.22
C ASN A 264 -4.76 -3.17 11.80
N ILE A 265 -5.69 -2.23 11.60
CA ILE A 265 -5.86 -1.53 10.32
C ILE A 265 -4.59 -0.74 10.01
N VAL A 266 -4.11 -0.84 8.78
CA VAL A 266 -2.95 -0.08 8.29
C VAL A 266 -3.40 1.16 7.55
N VAL A 267 -2.76 2.30 7.84
CA VAL A 267 -2.72 3.47 6.98
C VAL A 267 -1.34 3.52 6.34
N VAL A 268 -1.28 3.54 5.00
CA VAL A 268 -0.01 3.63 4.28
C VAL A 268 0.39 5.10 4.18
N ASN A 269 1.55 5.43 4.74
CA ASN A 269 2.16 6.74 4.58
C ASN A 269 3.12 6.72 3.40
N GLN A 270 2.89 7.60 2.44
CA GLN A 270 3.71 7.74 1.24
C GLN A 270 5.19 7.98 1.59
N THR A 271 6.10 7.31 0.88
CA THR A 271 7.54 7.59 0.99
C THR A 271 7.94 8.77 0.10
N THR A 272 9.04 9.44 0.43
CA THR A 272 9.66 10.49 -0.40
C THR A 272 10.67 9.93 -1.40
N VAL A 273 11.08 8.67 -1.23
CA VAL A 273 12.03 7.97 -2.09
C VAL A 273 11.26 7.16 -3.13
N VAL A 274 11.70 7.22 -4.39
CA VAL A 274 11.14 6.37 -5.45
C VAL A 274 11.49 4.91 -5.15
N ILE A 275 10.47 4.06 -5.12
CA ILE A 275 10.62 2.62 -4.96
C ILE A 275 10.80 2.01 -6.35
N ASP A 276 12.03 1.58 -6.64
CA ASP A 276 12.34 0.83 -7.86
C ASP A 276 12.05 -0.67 -7.70
N VAL A 277 12.20 -1.18 -6.47
CA VAL A 277 11.94 -2.59 -6.13
C VAL A 277 11.12 -2.64 -4.85
N PHE A 278 9.93 -3.23 -4.93
CA PHE A 278 9.10 -3.55 -3.79
C PHE A 278 9.54 -4.88 -3.19
N VAL A 279 9.89 -4.88 -1.91
CA VAL A 279 10.10 -6.12 -1.15
C VAL A 279 8.78 -6.56 -0.56
N ILE A 280 8.14 -7.54 -1.19
CA ILE A 280 6.79 -8.00 -0.83
C ILE A 280 6.83 -9.39 -0.23
N THR A 281 5.89 -9.68 0.66
CA THR A 281 5.72 -11.00 1.27
C THR A 281 5.41 -12.04 0.19
N ASN A 282 6.16 -13.13 0.19
CA ASN A 282 5.87 -14.27 -0.67
C ASN A 282 4.59 -14.95 -0.17
N LEU A 283 3.53 -14.96 -0.97
CA LEU A 283 2.27 -15.61 -0.63
C LEU A 283 2.22 -17.09 -1.04
N SER A 284 3.18 -17.54 -1.83
CA SER A 284 3.30 -18.93 -2.28
C SER A 284 4.31 -19.76 -1.47
N GLY A 285 5.01 -19.14 -0.53
CA GLY A 285 6.06 -19.78 0.25
C GLY A 285 6.62 -18.85 1.33
N PRO A 286 7.69 -19.27 2.03
CA PRO A 286 8.31 -18.43 3.04
C PRO A 286 9.04 -17.23 2.43
N GLY A 287 9.31 -16.24 3.28
CA GLY A 287 10.20 -15.11 2.98
C GLY A 287 9.59 -14.02 2.10
N TYR A 288 10.47 -13.31 1.41
CA TYR A 288 10.12 -12.18 0.56
C TYR A 288 10.41 -12.49 -0.91
N ILE A 289 9.76 -11.73 -1.78
CA ILE A 289 10.12 -11.61 -3.20
C ILE A 289 10.37 -10.14 -3.50
N ASP A 290 11.34 -9.88 -4.37
CA ASP A 290 11.54 -8.57 -4.97
C ASP A 290 10.63 -8.46 -6.18
N ARG A 291 9.84 -7.39 -6.25
CA ARG A 291 9.07 -7.03 -7.42
C ARG A 291 9.54 -5.69 -7.95
N THR A 292 10.09 -5.70 -9.17
CA THR A 292 10.43 -4.44 -9.86
C THR A 292 9.16 -3.60 -10.04
N ALA A 293 9.25 -2.29 -9.80
CA ALA A 293 8.14 -1.37 -9.97
C ALA A 293 7.61 -1.37 -11.42
N GLY A 294 6.29 -1.30 -11.58
CA GLY A 294 5.57 -1.40 -12.85
C GLY A 294 4.49 -2.47 -12.83
N ALA A 295 3.53 -2.40 -13.77
CA ALA A 295 2.21 -3.00 -13.56
C ALA A 295 2.20 -4.52 -13.41
N THR A 296 3.05 -5.19 -14.17
CA THR A 296 3.27 -6.63 -14.03
C THR A 296 4.43 -6.95 -13.11
N GLY A 297 5.35 -6.00 -12.93
CA GLY A 297 6.66 -6.21 -12.32
C GLY A 297 7.46 -7.34 -12.99
N VAL A 298 8.65 -7.58 -12.46
CA VAL A 298 9.38 -8.84 -12.64
C VAL A 298 9.78 -9.27 -11.24
N ASP A 299 9.46 -10.51 -10.90
CA ASP A 299 9.72 -11.04 -9.58
C ASP A 299 11.03 -11.83 -9.54
N THR A 300 11.80 -11.63 -8.46
CA THR A 300 12.97 -12.43 -8.13
C THR A 300 12.92 -12.84 -6.66
N PRO A 301 13.69 -13.86 -6.23
CA PRO A 301 13.85 -14.15 -4.80
C PRO A 301 14.22 -12.88 -4.05
N GLY A 302 13.48 -12.62 -2.98
CA GLY A 302 13.63 -11.40 -2.20
C GLY A 302 14.77 -11.51 -1.20
N PRO A 303 15.08 -10.41 -0.52
CA PRO A 303 16.17 -10.31 0.43
C PRO A 303 15.87 -11.12 1.69
N PRO A 304 16.91 -11.38 2.51
CA PRO A 304 16.73 -12.06 3.79
C PRO A 304 15.75 -11.35 4.73
N PRO A 305 15.09 -12.09 5.64
CA PRO A 305 14.32 -11.49 6.72
C PRO A 305 15.18 -10.64 7.66
N VAL A 306 14.55 -9.66 8.31
CA VAL A 306 15.19 -8.84 9.37
C VAL A 306 15.25 -9.57 10.72
N VAL A 307 14.81 -10.81 10.77
CA VAL A 307 14.91 -11.69 11.93
C VAL A 307 15.70 -12.91 11.49
N GLY A 308 16.81 -13.16 12.16
CA GLY A 308 17.67 -14.30 11.90
C GLY A 308 16.97 -15.64 12.20
N PRO A 309 17.53 -16.75 11.71
CA PRO A 309 16.97 -18.10 11.86
C PRO A 309 16.69 -18.50 13.33
N ASN A 310 17.45 -17.94 14.28
CA ASN A 310 17.33 -18.20 15.71
C ASN A 310 16.47 -17.17 16.47
N GLY A 311 15.69 -16.34 15.75
CA GLY A 311 14.86 -15.29 16.35
C GLY A 311 15.64 -14.02 16.72
N GLN A 312 16.92 -13.91 16.33
CA GLN A 312 17.74 -12.73 16.53
C GLN A 312 17.18 -11.56 15.71
N THR A 313 16.94 -10.41 16.33
CA THR A 313 16.57 -9.21 15.57
C THR A 313 17.84 -8.60 15.00
N LEU A 314 17.87 -8.39 13.68
CA LEU A 314 19.01 -7.75 13.02
C LEU A 314 19.01 -6.25 13.27
N GLY A 315 20.19 -5.67 13.43
CA GLY A 315 20.44 -4.25 13.38
C GLY A 315 19.95 -3.65 12.07
N THR A 316 19.36 -2.47 12.17
CA THR A 316 18.78 -1.73 11.05
C THR A 316 18.97 -0.23 11.26
N GLY A 317 18.70 0.57 10.23
CA GLY A 317 18.82 2.02 10.30
C GLY A 317 18.90 2.65 8.90
N ASP A 318 19.79 3.64 8.77
CA ASP A 318 19.99 4.35 7.51
C ASP A 318 20.45 3.42 6.40
N VAL A 319 21.36 2.50 6.73
CA VAL A 319 21.91 1.50 5.81
C VAL A 319 21.85 0.13 6.49
N GLN A 320 21.33 -0.87 5.79
CA GLN A 320 21.32 -2.26 6.23
C GLN A 320 21.66 -3.18 5.06
N ILE A 321 22.59 -4.11 5.26
CA ILE A 321 22.99 -5.10 4.28
C ILE A 321 22.94 -6.47 4.96
N THR A 322 22.23 -7.41 4.33
CA THR A 322 22.00 -8.73 4.90
C THR A 322 22.30 -9.80 3.85
N LEU A 323 23.14 -10.76 4.23
CA LEU A 323 23.46 -11.96 3.49
C LEU A 323 22.77 -13.15 4.16
N GLN A 324 22.13 -14.02 3.39
CA GLN A 324 21.57 -15.29 3.88
C GLN A 324 21.93 -16.43 2.95
N TRP A 325 22.16 -17.59 3.52
CA TRP A 325 22.37 -18.84 2.81
C TRP A 325 21.82 -20.03 3.60
N THR A 326 21.93 -21.22 3.02
CA THR A 326 21.49 -22.47 3.64
C THR A 326 22.54 -23.54 3.48
N GLY A 327 22.62 -24.45 4.45
CA GLY A 327 23.57 -25.57 4.42
C GLY A 327 24.81 -25.29 5.24
N ASP A 328 25.91 -25.97 4.93
CA ASP A 328 27.12 -25.96 5.76
C ASP A 328 28.24 -25.10 5.19
N CYS A 329 27.92 -24.18 4.28
CA CYS A 329 28.90 -23.27 3.70
C CYS A 329 29.27 -22.15 4.67
N ASP A 330 30.52 -21.73 4.62
CA ASP A 330 31.01 -20.54 5.31
C ASP A 330 31.04 -19.39 4.31
N LEU A 331 30.04 -18.51 4.38
CA LEU A 331 29.91 -17.36 3.48
C LEU A 331 30.02 -16.06 4.28
N ASP A 332 30.97 -15.20 3.89
CA ASP A 332 31.21 -13.92 4.56
C ASP A 332 30.57 -12.76 3.80
N LEU A 333 30.00 -11.81 4.56
CA LEU A 333 29.56 -10.51 4.08
C LEU A 333 30.72 -9.51 4.15
N HIS A 334 31.02 -8.89 3.01
CA HIS A 334 31.96 -7.78 2.92
C HIS A 334 31.25 -6.49 2.51
N VAL A 335 31.50 -5.43 3.27
CA VAL A 335 30.97 -4.08 3.01
C VAL A 335 32.10 -3.06 3.06
N THR A 336 32.28 -2.28 2.00
CA THR A 336 33.15 -1.10 2.00
C THR A 336 32.29 0.15 2.13
N ASP A 337 32.57 0.96 3.15
CA ASP A 337 31.87 2.23 3.38
C ASP A 337 32.48 3.39 2.57
N PRO A 338 31.83 4.58 2.52
CA PRO A 338 32.31 5.73 1.77
C PRO A 338 33.70 6.26 2.18
N SER A 339 34.18 5.93 3.39
CA SER A 339 35.53 6.27 3.83
C SER A 339 36.61 5.32 3.30
N GLY A 340 36.19 4.20 2.70
CA GLY A 340 37.05 3.10 2.25
C GLY A 340 37.30 2.04 3.32
N ALA A 341 36.69 2.14 4.50
CA ALA A 341 36.80 1.14 5.54
C ALA A 341 36.01 -0.12 5.14
N GLN A 342 36.62 -1.30 5.32
CA GLN A 342 35.95 -2.59 5.11
C GLN A 342 35.40 -3.13 6.43
N ILE A 343 34.18 -3.65 6.34
CA ILE A 343 33.49 -4.41 7.37
C ILE A 343 33.35 -5.85 6.88
N SER A 344 33.84 -6.79 7.67
CA SER A 344 33.70 -8.25 7.52
C SER A 344 34.06 -8.94 8.84
N TYR A 345 34.02 -10.28 8.92
CA TYR A 345 34.41 -11.06 10.11
C TYR A 345 35.76 -10.63 10.72
N GLY A 346 36.75 -10.29 9.89
CA GLY A 346 38.09 -9.86 10.33
C GLY A 346 38.18 -8.40 10.80
N SER A 347 37.17 -7.59 10.49
CA SER A 347 37.07 -6.17 10.86
C SER A 347 35.59 -5.81 11.05
N PRO A 348 34.95 -6.21 12.17
CA PRO A 348 33.48 -6.19 12.28
C PRO A 348 32.88 -4.79 12.48
N THR A 349 33.70 -3.73 12.53
CA THR A 349 33.21 -2.36 12.68
C THR A 349 33.99 -1.38 11.80
N SER A 350 33.38 -0.26 11.43
CA SER A 350 34.07 0.84 10.75
C SER A 350 34.13 2.12 11.61
N PRO A 351 35.10 3.02 11.36
CA PRO A 351 35.17 4.32 12.02
C PRO A 351 33.96 5.22 11.79
N THR A 352 33.14 4.92 10.76
CA THR A 352 31.91 5.66 10.44
C THR A 352 30.68 5.11 11.18
N GLY A 353 30.88 4.13 12.08
CA GLY A 353 29.83 3.58 12.94
C GLY A 353 29.07 2.38 12.37
N GLY A 354 29.56 1.79 11.26
CA GLY A 354 29.00 0.55 10.74
C GLY A 354 29.43 -0.63 11.58
N ALA A 355 28.56 -1.63 11.72
CA ALA A 355 28.84 -2.85 12.48
C ALA A 355 28.27 -4.10 11.79
N LEU A 356 29.07 -5.16 11.75
CA LEU A 356 28.65 -6.55 11.54
C LEU A 356 28.14 -7.07 12.89
N ASP A 357 26.82 -7.17 13.04
CA ASP A 357 26.19 -7.55 14.31
C ASP A 357 25.86 -9.03 14.43
N ILE A 358 25.67 -9.69 13.29
CA ILE A 358 25.55 -11.14 13.19
C ILE A 358 26.61 -11.63 12.20
N ASP A 359 27.43 -12.53 12.72
CA ASP A 359 28.46 -13.33 12.05
C ASP A 359 28.11 -14.80 12.33
N ASP A 360 28.09 -15.65 11.32
CA ASP A 360 27.61 -17.03 11.46
C ASP A 360 28.47 -18.00 10.66
N ILE A 361 29.14 -18.91 11.37
CA ILE A 361 30.01 -19.93 10.80
C ILE A 361 29.35 -21.29 11.01
N PRO A 362 28.80 -21.92 9.95
CA PRO A 362 28.08 -23.18 10.11
C PRO A 362 28.99 -24.34 10.49
N ASN A 363 28.47 -25.22 11.35
CA ASN A 363 29.11 -26.52 11.59
C ASN A 363 29.05 -27.38 10.32
N SER A 364 30.05 -28.26 10.14
CA SER A 364 30.05 -29.23 9.04
C SER A 364 28.77 -30.07 9.04
N GLY A 365 28.12 -30.21 7.88
CA GLY A 365 26.86 -30.93 7.73
C GLY A 365 25.62 -30.20 8.24
N ALA A 366 25.72 -28.91 8.58
CA ALA A 366 24.54 -28.08 8.85
C ALA A 366 23.59 -28.04 7.64
N THR A 367 22.29 -28.00 7.93
CA THR A 367 21.22 -27.94 6.93
C THR A 367 20.30 -26.72 7.13
N GLY A 368 20.62 -25.88 8.10
CA GLY A 368 19.83 -24.73 8.51
C GLY A 368 20.03 -23.51 7.60
N ASN A 369 19.28 -22.45 7.92
CA ASN A 369 19.52 -21.12 7.37
C ASN A 369 20.60 -20.43 8.21
N HIS A 370 21.39 -19.59 7.55
CA HIS A 370 22.48 -18.82 8.12
C HIS A 370 22.39 -17.38 7.63
N ILE A 371 22.89 -16.43 8.44
CA ILE A 371 22.72 -15.01 8.15
C ILE A 371 23.91 -14.19 8.63
N GLU A 372 24.28 -13.19 7.84
CA GLU A 372 25.16 -12.10 8.27
C GLU A 372 24.50 -10.76 8.00
N ASN A 373 24.80 -9.77 8.85
CA ASN A 373 24.19 -8.46 8.74
C ASN A 373 25.16 -7.34 9.12
N VAL A 374 25.30 -6.37 8.22
CA VAL A 374 26.01 -5.11 8.46
C VAL A 374 25.00 -3.97 8.45
N PHE A 375 25.08 -3.07 9.42
CA PHE A 375 24.19 -1.91 9.45
C PHE A 375 24.85 -0.65 9.99
N TRP A 376 24.23 0.49 9.68
CA TRP A 376 24.42 1.77 10.33
C TRP A 376 23.09 2.18 10.95
N ALA A 377 23.12 2.60 12.22
CA ALA A 377 21.94 3.11 12.90
C ALA A 377 21.38 4.37 12.21
N ALA A 378 20.13 4.71 12.54
CA ALA A 378 19.50 5.91 11.99
C ALA A 378 20.28 7.18 12.37
N GLY A 379 20.56 8.02 11.37
CA GLY A 379 21.33 9.25 11.51
C GLY A 379 22.86 9.08 11.58
N THR A 380 23.40 7.87 11.40
CA THR A 380 24.85 7.62 11.52
C THR A 380 25.53 7.23 10.23
N ALA A 381 24.79 6.84 9.17
CA ALA A 381 25.43 6.43 7.92
C ALA A 381 26.12 7.60 7.21
N PRO A 382 27.39 7.49 6.82
CA PRO A 382 28.03 8.48 5.96
C PRO A 382 27.39 8.53 4.57
N ARG A 383 27.18 9.72 4.03
CA ARG A 383 26.77 9.88 2.63
C ARG A 383 27.87 9.44 1.69
N GLY A 384 27.51 8.82 0.58
CA GLY A 384 28.45 8.43 -0.47
C GLY A 384 28.26 6.99 -0.93
N ALA A 385 29.27 6.49 -1.66
CA ALA A 385 29.20 5.19 -2.31
C ALA A 385 29.60 4.07 -1.35
N TYR A 386 28.80 3.01 -1.34
CA TYR A 386 29.06 1.76 -0.65
C TYR A 386 29.30 0.65 -1.69
N GLN A 387 30.11 -0.33 -1.34
CA GLN A 387 30.31 -1.55 -2.14
C GLN A 387 30.08 -2.77 -1.27
N VAL A 388 29.34 -3.75 -1.79
CA VAL A 388 28.98 -4.96 -1.05
C VAL A 388 29.13 -6.21 -1.91
N TYR A 389 29.60 -7.28 -1.31
CA TYR A 389 29.65 -8.60 -1.92
C TYR A 389 29.64 -9.70 -0.86
N ALA A 390 29.28 -10.91 -1.28
CA ALA A 390 29.43 -12.13 -0.49
C ALA A 390 30.68 -12.88 -0.96
N ASN A 391 31.43 -13.47 -0.04
CA ASN A 391 32.59 -14.31 -0.30
C ASN A 391 32.31 -15.74 0.15
N GLY A 392 32.63 -16.74 -0.68
CA GLY A 392 32.61 -18.14 -0.27
C GLY A 392 33.93 -18.52 0.39
N TYR A 393 34.11 -18.22 1.67
CA TYR A 393 35.39 -18.43 2.35
C TYR A 393 35.74 -19.92 2.49
N GLY A 394 34.74 -20.73 2.81
CA GLY A 394 34.91 -22.17 2.98
C GLY A 394 33.67 -22.93 2.56
N THR A 395 33.87 -24.09 1.93
CA THR A 395 32.81 -25.06 1.77
C THR A 395 33.13 -26.30 2.58
N GLN A 396 32.26 -26.68 3.51
CA GLN A 396 32.52 -27.83 4.38
C GLN A 396 32.29 -29.14 3.60
N THR A 397 31.03 -29.53 3.35
CA THR A 397 30.70 -30.70 2.52
C THR A 397 30.03 -30.32 1.20
N SER A 398 29.38 -29.17 1.15
CA SER A 398 28.80 -28.61 -0.08
C SER A 398 29.91 -28.19 -1.05
N SER A 399 29.64 -28.15 -2.36
CA SER A 399 30.57 -27.57 -3.35
C SER A 399 30.05 -26.26 -3.96
N MET A 400 28.79 -25.93 -3.69
CA MET A 400 28.08 -24.80 -4.27
C MET A 400 26.99 -24.34 -3.31
N CYS A 401 27.02 -23.06 -2.94
CA CYS A 401 26.30 -22.51 -1.80
C CYS A 401 25.30 -21.46 -2.26
N PRO A 402 23.98 -21.73 -2.26
CA PRO A 402 22.99 -20.74 -2.66
C PRO A 402 22.95 -19.60 -1.64
N TYR A 403 22.96 -18.36 -2.13
CA TYR A 403 22.92 -17.17 -1.30
C TYR A 403 21.92 -16.15 -1.80
N THR A 404 21.52 -15.26 -0.90
CA THR A 404 20.69 -14.08 -1.16
C THR A 404 21.31 -12.89 -0.42
N LEU A 405 21.58 -11.82 -1.14
CA LEU A 405 22.18 -10.58 -0.63
C LEU A 405 21.23 -9.40 -0.89
N GLY A 406 20.93 -8.61 0.14
CA GLY A 406 20.12 -7.41 0.02
C GLY A 406 20.72 -6.22 0.76
N ALA A 407 20.81 -5.07 0.09
CA ALA A 407 21.24 -3.80 0.64
C ALA A 407 20.11 -2.77 0.58
N PHE A 408 19.99 -2.00 1.66
CA PHE A 408 18.86 -1.12 1.91
C PHE A 408 19.29 0.23 2.42
N VAL A 409 18.61 1.26 1.93
CA VAL A 409 18.72 2.64 2.39
C VAL A 409 17.38 3.10 2.93
N SER A 410 17.33 3.50 4.20
CA SER A 410 16.11 3.92 4.88
C SER A 410 14.95 2.92 4.70
N GLY A 411 15.26 1.63 4.69
CA GLY A 411 14.31 0.53 4.47
C GLY A 411 13.99 0.20 3.00
N HIS A 412 14.41 1.02 2.03
CA HIS A 412 14.21 0.80 0.60
C HIS A 412 15.31 -0.08 0.02
N ARG A 413 14.95 -1.09 -0.79
CA ARG A 413 15.92 -1.95 -1.48
C ARG A 413 16.64 -1.15 -2.56
N VAL A 414 17.97 -1.03 -2.45
CA VAL A 414 18.79 -0.25 -3.40
C VAL A 414 19.79 -1.10 -4.19
N ALA A 415 20.18 -2.26 -3.66
CA ALA A 415 21.11 -3.17 -4.32
C ALA A 415 20.99 -4.59 -3.76
N GLY A 416 21.55 -5.56 -4.47
CA GLY A 416 21.61 -6.95 -4.01
C GLY A 416 21.84 -7.93 -5.15
N SER A 417 22.01 -9.20 -4.80
CA SER A 417 22.15 -10.29 -5.77
C SER A 417 21.72 -11.61 -5.14
N ASN A 418 21.31 -12.54 -5.99
CA ASN A 418 21.06 -13.93 -5.63
C ASN A 418 21.94 -14.80 -6.53
N GLY A 419 22.42 -15.91 -6.01
CA GLY A 419 23.28 -16.78 -6.80
C GLY A 419 23.75 -17.99 -6.02
N GLN A 420 24.84 -18.57 -6.51
CA GLN A 420 25.56 -19.62 -5.82
C GLN A 420 27.05 -19.31 -5.82
N LEU A 421 27.73 -19.61 -4.73
CA LEU A 421 29.18 -19.43 -4.58
C LEU A 421 29.85 -20.78 -4.30
N SER A 422 31.00 -21.01 -4.92
CA SER A 422 31.96 -22.01 -4.46
C SER A 422 32.97 -21.38 -3.50
N GLN A 423 33.85 -22.23 -2.95
CA GLN A 423 35.01 -21.75 -2.19
C GLN A 423 35.86 -20.76 -3.02
N ASP A 424 36.40 -19.75 -2.34
CA ASP A 424 37.22 -18.65 -2.84
C ASP A 424 36.54 -17.78 -3.91
N GLN A 425 35.23 -17.91 -4.10
CA GLN A 425 34.47 -17.14 -5.07
C GLN A 425 33.80 -15.93 -4.43
N ASN A 426 33.89 -14.77 -5.09
CA ASN A 426 33.09 -13.60 -4.76
C ASN A 426 31.81 -13.54 -5.62
N SER A 427 30.73 -13.04 -5.02
CA SER A 427 29.59 -12.55 -5.78
C SER A 427 29.98 -11.34 -6.64
N PRO A 428 29.17 -10.97 -7.66
CA PRO A 428 29.27 -9.64 -8.25
C PRO A 428 29.21 -8.56 -7.16
N VAL A 429 30.08 -7.55 -7.25
CA VAL A 429 30.07 -6.41 -6.34
C VAL A 429 28.85 -5.55 -6.68
N ALA A 430 27.98 -5.36 -5.70
CA ALA A 430 26.87 -4.42 -5.81
C ALA A 430 27.28 -3.08 -5.18
N ALA A 431 26.99 -1.99 -5.88
CA ALA A 431 27.28 -0.63 -5.40
C ALA A 431 25.99 0.17 -5.26
N PHE A 432 25.90 1.00 -4.23
CA PHE A 432 24.78 1.92 -4.01
C PHE A 432 25.25 3.20 -3.33
N THR A 433 24.37 4.19 -3.22
CA THR A 433 24.66 5.48 -2.58
C THR A 433 23.60 5.81 -1.53
N PHE A 434 24.05 6.33 -0.38
CA PHE A 434 23.22 6.93 0.67
C PHE A 434 23.22 8.46 0.60
#